data_AF-A0A1X9XQ85-F1
#
_entry.id   AF-A0A1X9XQ85-F1
#
_cell.length_a   1.000
_cell.length_b   1.000
_cell.length_c   1.000
_cell.angle_alpha   90.00
_cell.angle_beta   90.00
_cell.angle_gamma   90.00
#
_symmetry.space_group_name_H-M   'P 1'
#
loop_
_entity.id
_entity.type
_entity.pdbx_description
1 polymer ?
#
loop_
_entity_poly.entity_id
_entity_poly.type
_entity_poly.pdbx_seq_one_letter_code
_entity_poly.pdbx_strand_id
1 'polypeptide(L)'
;NAKETGAKMIVADPRFTRTAAKADQYIRFRSGSDVALIFGMLYHIFKNGWEDQKYINDRVYGMDKVREEVNKKWTPDKVTEVT
;
A
#
# COMPACT_ATOMS: atom_id res chain seq x y z
N ASN A 1 -12.48 -17.48 11.74
CA ASN A 1 -12.07 -16.47 10.72
C ASN A 1 -10.98 -15.56 11.28
N ALA A 2 -10.04 -15.07 10.46
CA ALA A 2 -8.92 -14.23 10.92
C ALA A 2 -9.35 -12.96 11.72
N LYS A 3 -10.52 -12.39 11.39
CA LYS A 3 -11.11 -11.27 12.14
C LYS A 3 -11.61 -11.67 13.53
N GLU A 4 -12.17 -12.87 13.67
CA GLU A 4 -12.63 -13.40 14.98
C GLU A 4 -11.45 -13.71 15.89
N THR A 5 -10.28 -13.99 15.32
CA THR A 5 -9.02 -14.19 16.04
C THR A 5 -8.26 -12.88 16.29
N GLY A 6 -8.89 -11.71 16.07
CA GLY A 6 -8.33 -10.40 16.42
C GLY A 6 -7.44 -9.73 15.38
N ALA A 7 -7.33 -10.26 14.15
CA ALA A 7 -6.54 -9.62 13.10
C ALA A 7 -7.17 -8.30 12.64
N LYS A 8 -6.30 -7.30 12.37
CA LYS A 8 -6.71 -6.02 11.76
C LYS A 8 -7.00 -6.20 10.27
N MET A 9 -8.08 -5.58 9.81
CA MET A 9 -8.56 -5.68 8.43
C MET A 9 -8.69 -4.28 7.81
N ILE A 10 -7.95 -4.04 6.74
CA ILE A 10 -8.06 -2.84 5.92
C ILE A 10 -8.65 -3.26 4.57
N VAL A 11 -9.65 -2.53 4.09
CA VAL A 11 -10.22 -2.73 2.75
C VAL A 11 -10.05 -1.47 1.95
N ALA A 12 -9.24 -1.54 0.90
CA ALA A 12 -9.16 -0.51 -0.11
C ALA A 12 -10.05 -0.94 -1.30
N ASP A 13 -11.14 -0.22 -1.55
CA ASP A 13 -12.05 -0.50 -2.68
C ASP A 13 -12.81 0.79 -3.07
N PRO A 14 -12.93 1.13 -4.38
CA PRO A 14 -13.77 2.24 -4.82
C PRO A 14 -15.23 2.13 -4.38
N ARG A 15 -15.73 0.89 -4.20
CA ARG A 15 -17.10 0.59 -3.80
C ARG A 15 -17.15 0.17 -2.34
N PHE A 16 -18.25 0.54 -1.67
CA PHE A 16 -18.50 0.04 -0.33
C PHE A 16 -19.12 -1.36 -0.40
N THR A 17 -18.27 -2.38 -0.28
CA THR A 17 -18.67 -3.79 -0.38
C THR A 17 -19.01 -4.41 0.98
N ARG A 18 -19.61 -5.60 0.98
CA ARG A 18 -19.87 -6.38 2.23
C ARG A 18 -18.59 -6.66 3.01
N THR A 19 -17.46 -6.77 2.31
CA THR A 19 -16.13 -6.95 2.90
C THR A 19 -15.66 -5.66 3.56
N ALA A 20 -15.85 -4.51 2.91
CA ALA A 20 -15.56 -3.19 3.49
C ALA A 20 -16.36 -2.91 4.77
N ALA A 21 -17.62 -3.33 4.82
CA ALA A 21 -18.46 -3.20 6.01
C ALA A 21 -17.93 -3.98 7.24
N LYS A 22 -17.03 -4.95 7.02
CA LYS A 22 -16.37 -5.71 8.07
C LYS A 22 -14.93 -5.26 8.31
N ALA A 23 -14.43 -4.22 7.66
CA ALA A 23 -13.06 -3.75 7.86
C ALA A 23 -12.93 -2.87 9.11
N ASP A 24 -11.75 -2.86 9.74
CA ASP A 24 -11.37 -1.83 10.72
C ASP A 24 -11.15 -0.48 10.02
N GLN A 25 -10.64 -0.50 8.79
CA GLN A 25 -10.48 0.69 7.94
C GLN A 25 -10.97 0.42 6.53
N TYR A 26 -11.78 1.34 6.01
CA TYR A 26 -12.21 1.36 4.62
C TYR A 26 -11.58 2.57 3.92
N ILE A 27 -10.79 2.30 2.88
CA ILE A 27 -10.16 3.32 2.04
C ILE A 27 -10.88 3.32 0.70
N ARG A 28 -11.60 4.41 0.43
CA ARG A 28 -12.20 4.65 -0.88
C ARG A 28 -11.22 5.44 -1.73
N PHE A 29 -10.93 4.95 -2.92
CA PHE A 29 -10.09 5.60 -3.92
C PHE A 29 -10.75 5.50 -5.32
N ARG A 30 -10.27 6.28 -6.27
CA ARG A 30 -10.74 6.29 -7.65
C ARG A 30 -10.50 4.93 -8.33
N SER A 31 -11.47 4.45 -9.12
CA SER A 31 -11.30 3.19 -9.83
C SER A 31 -10.08 3.22 -10.76
N GLY A 32 -9.23 2.19 -10.70
CA GLY A 32 -8.05 2.05 -11.55
C GLY A 32 -6.78 2.73 -11.03
N SER A 33 -6.77 3.27 -9.80
CA SER A 33 -5.58 3.88 -9.17
C SER A 33 -4.94 3.04 -8.07
N ASP A 34 -5.22 1.73 -8.02
CA ASP A 34 -4.64 0.78 -7.05
C ASP A 34 -3.11 0.84 -7.01
N VAL A 35 -2.46 0.93 -8.17
CA VAL A 35 -0.99 1.01 -8.27
C VAL A 35 -0.46 2.29 -7.60
N ALA A 36 -1.16 3.41 -7.76
CA ALA A 36 -0.77 4.67 -7.11
C ALA A 36 -0.89 4.56 -5.58
N LEU A 37 -1.97 3.94 -5.08
CA LEU A 37 -2.15 3.68 -3.66
C LEU A 37 -1.03 2.79 -3.10
N ILE A 38 -0.70 1.69 -3.79
CA ILE A 38 0.38 0.77 -3.38
C ILE A 38 1.73 1.50 -3.36
N PHE A 39 2.03 2.29 -4.38
CA PHE A 39 3.29 3.02 -4.44
C PHE A 39 3.37 4.15 -3.41
N GLY A 40 2.24 4.77 -3.06
CA GLY A 40 2.17 5.69 -1.90
C GLY A 40 2.47 5.01 -0.57
N MET A 41 1.98 3.78 -0.37
CA MET A 41 2.35 3.00 0.82
C MET A 41 3.85 2.66 0.82
N LEU A 42 4.40 2.23 -0.33
CA LEU A 42 5.83 1.95 -0.45
C LEU A 42 6.70 3.18 -0.16
N TYR A 43 6.26 4.38 -0.57
CA TYR A 43 6.95 5.63 -0.25
C TYR A 43 7.16 5.78 1.26
N HIS A 44 6.10 5.56 2.05
CA HIS A 44 6.20 5.63 3.51
C HIS A 44 7.01 4.49 4.10
N ILE A 45 6.88 3.27 3.59
CA ILE A 45 7.67 2.12 4.03
C ILE A 45 9.16 2.40 3.87
N PHE A 46 9.60 2.79 2.68
CA PHE A 46 11.01 3.07 2.40
C PHE A 46 11.53 4.29 3.16
N LYS A 47 10.73 5.35 3.27
CA LYS A 47 11.11 6.56 4.02
C LYS A 47 11.31 6.27 5.50
N ASN A 48 10.53 5.36 6.07
CA ASN A 48 10.57 5.02 7.49
C ASN A 48 11.46 3.79 7.80
N GLY A 49 11.95 3.08 6.79
CA GLY A 49 12.74 1.86 6.96
C GLY A 49 11.93 0.69 7.54
N TRP A 50 10.64 0.58 7.19
CA TRP A 50 9.74 -0.48 7.70
C TRP A 50 9.85 -1.79 6.94
N GLU A 51 10.62 -1.82 5.85
CA GLU A 51 10.85 -3.04 5.07
C GLU A 51 11.82 -4.00 5.78
N ASP A 52 11.63 -5.30 5.51
CA ASP A 52 12.61 -6.32 5.90
C ASP A 52 13.80 -6.29 4.94
N GLN A 53 14.85 -5.57 5.33
CA GLN A 53 16.09 -5.44 4.54
C GLN A 53 16.75 -6.79 4.28
N LYS A 54 16.73 -7.72 5.24
CA LYS A 54 17.39 -9.03 5.10
C LYS A 54 16.66 -9.85 4.04
N TYR A 55 15.34 -9.91 4.12
CA TYR A 55 14.55 -10.63 3.13
C TYR A 55 14.74 -10.06 1.72
N ILE A 56 14.75 -8.73 1.59
CA ILE A 56 14.97 -8.05 0.31
C ILE A 56 16.34 -8.45 -0.27
N ASN A 57 17.41 -8.35 0.53
CA ASN A 57 18.76 -8.67 0.08
C ASN A 57 18.92 -10.14 -0.33
N ASP A 58 18.28 -11.06 0.40
CA ASP A 58 18.47 -12.49 0.20
C ASP A 58 17.58 -13.06 -0.93
N ARG A 59 16.41 -12.45 -1.17
CA ARG A 59 15.31 -13.10 -1.93
C ARG A 59 14.68 -12.22 -3.00
N VAL A 60 15.04 -10.94 -3.12
CA VAL A 60 14.37 -10.00 -4.02
C VAL A 60 15.37 -9.38 -4.98
N TYR A 61 15.05 -9.41 -6.27
CA TYR A 61 15.86 -8.81 -7.32
C TYR A 61 15.25 -7.49 -7.79
N GLY A 62 16.08 -6.46 -7.97
CA GLY A 62 15.68 -5.19 -8.58
C GLY A 62 14.92 -4.21 -7.68
N MET A 63 14.95 -4.40 -6.35
CA MET A 63 14.28 -3.51 -5.40
C MET A 63 14.77 -2.05 -5.50
N ASP A 64 16.04 -1.83 -5.84
CA ASP A 64 16.60 -0.48 -6.01
C ASP A 64 15.87 0.33 -7.10
N LYS A 65 15.48 -0.31 -8.20
CA LYS A 65 14.71 0.34 -9.28
C LYS A 65 13.32 0.75 -8.81
N VAL A 66 12.68 -0.10 -8.00
CA VAL A 66 11.37 0.19 -7.40
C VAL A 66 11.48 1.37 -6.44
N ARG A 67 12.50 1.36 -5.57
CA ARG A 67 12.77 2.45 -4.63
C ARG A 67 13.02 3.77 -5.37
N GLU A 68 13.78 3.74 -6.46
CA GLU A 68 14.03 4.90 -7.32
C GLU A 68 12.74 5.45 -7.94
N GLU A 69 11.90 4.59 -8.54
CA GLU A 69 10.62 5.01 -9.13
C GLU A 69 9.68 5.62 -8.09
N VAL A 70 9.52 4.95 -6.94
CA VAL A 70 8.67 5.41 -5.83
C VAL A 70 9.11 6.79 -5.35
N ASN A 71 10.41 6.98 -5.09
CA ASN A 71 10.94 8.26 -4.60
C ASN A 71 10.83 9.39 -5.62
N LYS A 72 10.93 9.09 -6.93
CA LYS A 72 10.86 10.11 -7.99
C LYS A 72 9.45 10.54 -8.32
N LYS A 73 8.51 9.60 -8.37
CA LYS A 73 7.20 9.81 -9.01
C LYS A 73 6.02 9.76 -8.05
N TRP A 74 6.13 9.03 -6.94
CA TRP A 74 4.99 8.68 -6.10
C TRP A 74 5.06 9.33 -4.72
N THR A 75 5.24 10.65 -4.71
CA THR A 75 5.09 11.45 -3.49
C THR A 75 3.64 11.43 -2.98
N PRO A 76 3.39 11.65 -1.68
CA PRO A 76 2.03 11.66 -1.14
C PRO A 76 1.07 12.61 -1.86
N ASP A 77 1.54 13.78 -2.28
CA ASP A 77 0.76 14.73 -3.06
C ASP A 77 0.33 14.15 -4.41
N LYS A 78 1.27 13.48 -5.11
CA LYS A 78 0.97 12.88 -6.41
C LYS A 78 0.02 11.69 -6.29
N VAL A 79 0.16 10.90 -5.22
CA VAL A 79 -0.76 9.79 -4.96
C VAL A 79 -2.17 10.33 -4.70
N THR A 80 -2.30 11.36 -3.86
CA THR A 80 -3.58 12.01 -3.55
C THR A 80 -4.27 12.59 -4.80
N GLU A 81 -3.52 13.12 -5.76
CA GLU A 81 -4.07 13.58 -7.05
C GLU A 81 -4.65 12.42 -7.89
N VAL A 82 -4.07 11.22 -7.78
CA VAL A 82 -4.38 10.07 -8.63
C VAL A 82 -5.44 9.14 -7.99
N THR A 83 -5.50 9.06 -6.66
CA THR A 83 -6.41 8.22 -5.87
C THR A 83 -7.62 8.97 -5.37
#